data_AF-A0A522YHA2-F1
#
_entry.id   AF-A0A522YHA2-F1
#
_cell.length_a   1.000
_cell.length_b   1.000
_cell.length_c   1.000
_cell.angle_alpha   90.00
_cell.angle_beta   90.00
_cell.angle_gamma   90.00
#
_symmetry.space_group_name_H-M   'P 1'
#
loop_
_entity.id
_entity.type
_entity.pdbx_description
1 polymer ?
#
loop_
_entity_poly.entity_id
_entity_poly.type
_entity_poly.pdbx_seq_one_letter_code
_entity_poly.pdbx_strand_id
1 'polypeptide(L)'
;MVKALALGLAFGLVAAGGARAEGKPPHPGPEMPGKGVGPEEEANVLAFLRENAPEMAHHLEGAKRDNPEEFRKRVSELAMMVRTPDMREVFVKNFSADQKVRKAMEGVRRAEGTEKERLSKDLEAALGEQFEAKLAKQELQVKKMTEELGKLKTRIEQRRAKKAELVKRRLAEMTGEGEGWDW
;
A
#
# COMPACT_ATOMS: atom_id res chain seq x y z
N MET A 1 -46.67 -16.84 32.80
CA MET A 1 -47.20 -17.56 31.63
C MET A 1 -46.73 -16.83 30.38
N VAL A 2 -45.68 -17.32 29.70
CA VAL A 2 -45.19 -16.74 28.45
C VAL A 2 -45.46 -17.76 27.34
N LYS A 3 -46.30 -17.38 26.39
CA LYS A 3 -46.70 -18.22 25.25
C LYS A 3 -45.53 -18.32 24.26
N ALA A 4 -45.15 -19.55 23.93
CA ALA A 4 -44.27 -19.88 22.82
C ALA A 4 -44.97 -19.58 21.49
N LEU A 5 -44.28 -18.90 20.58
CA LEU A 5 -44.69 -18.74 19.19
C LEU A 5 -43.54 -19.29 18.33
N ALA A 6 -43.71 -20.54 17.91
CA ALA A 6 -42.89 -21.19 16.91
C ALA A 6 -43.37 -20.71 15.53
N LEU A 7 -42.56 -19.90 14.85
CA LEU A 7 -42.76 -19.59 13.44
C LEU A 7 -41.76 -20.42 12.63
N GLY A 8 -42.27 -21.48 12.01
CA GLY A 8 -41.53 -22.28 11.05
C GLY A 8 -41.33 -21.50 9.75
N LEU A 9 -40.08 -21.17 9.44
CA LEU A 9 -39.67 -20.65 8.15
C LEU A 9 -39.28 -21.82 7.26
N ALA A 10 -40.19 -22.17 6.35
CA ALA A 10 -39.93 -23.13 5.28
C ALA A 10 -38.95 -22.53 4.26
N PHE A 11 -37.76 -23.10 4.20
CA PHE A 11 -36.78 -22.83 3.14
C PHE A 11 -37.25 -23.50 1.84
N GLY A 12 -37.79 -22.71 0.92
CA GLY A 12 -38.02 -23.12 -0.46
C GLY A 12 -36.69 -23.15 -1.22
N LEU A 13 -36.23 -24.36 -1.57
CA LEU A 13 -35.13 -24.57 -2.50
C LEU A 13 -35.61 -24.22 -3.93
N VAL A 14 -35.22 -23.07 -4.45
CA VAL A 14 -35.33 -22.77 -5.89
C VAL A 14 -34.01 -23.15 -6.54
N ALA A 15 -34.00 -24.29 -7.23
CA ALA A 15 -32.89 -24.72 -8.07
C ALA A 15 -32.93 -23.89 -9.38
N ALA A 16 -32.27 -22.73 -9.38
CA ALA A 16 -31.97 -22.00 -10.60
C ALA A 16 -30.78 -22.69 -11.29
N GLY A 17 -31.07 -23.52 -12.28
CA GLY A 17 -30.08 -24.10 -13.20
C GLY A 17 -29.43 -23.00 -14.04
N GLY A 18 -28.34 -22.44 -13.54
CA GLY A 18 -27.44 -21.59 -14.32
C GLY A 18 -26.56 -22.45 -15.22
N ALA A 19 -26.81 -22.41 -16.53
CA ALA A 19 -25.90 -22.92 -17.54
C ALA A 19 -24.52 -22.28 -17.33
N ARG A 20 -23.57 -23.06 -16.84
CA ARG A 20 -22.18 -22.67 -16.62
C ARG A 20 -21.53 -22.57 -18.00
N ALA A 21 -21.51 -21.37 -18.58
CA ALA A 21 -20.69 -21.09 -19.74
C ALA A 21 -19.25 -21.54 -19.41
N GLU A 22 -18.72 -22.45 -20.22
CA GLU A 22 -17.33 -22.89 -20.17
C GLU A 22 -16.44 -21.67 -20.45
N GLY A 23 -16.05 -20.99 -19.38
CA GLY A 23 -15.09 -19.90 -19.42
C GLY A 23 -13.77 -20.48 -19.90
N LYS A 24 -13.34 -20.06 -21.09
CA LYS A 24 -11.95 -20.18 -21.53
C LYS A 24 -11.04 -19.79 -20.36
N PRO A 25 -9.98 -20.55 -20.06
CA PRO A 25 -9.04 -20.18 -19.01
C PRO A 25 -8.58 -18.74 -19.26
N PRO A 26 -8.51 -17.89 -18.21
CA PRO A 26 -8.01 -16.54 -18.37
C PRO A 26 -6.64 -16.63 -19.05
N HIS A 27 -6.50 -15.99 -20.21
CA HIS A 27 -5.21 -15.89 -20.87
C HIS A 27 -4.21 -15.36 -19.85
N PRO A 28 -3.04 -16.00 -19.65
CA PRO A 28 -1.98 -15.41 -18.86
C PRO A 28 -1.67 -14.07 -19.53
N GLY A 29 -2.03 -12.99 -18.84
CA GLY A 29 -1.64 -11.65 -19.28
C GLY A 29 -0.12 -11.64 -19.45
N PRO A 30 0.43 -10.82 -20.35
CA PRO A 30 1.87 -10.72 -20.52
C PRO A 30 2.49 -10.52 -19.13
N GLU A 31 3.36 -11.44 -18.73
CA GLU A 31 4.20 -11.27 -17.55
C GLU A 31 4.90 -9.93 -17.75
N MET A 32 4.43 -8.91 -17.04
CA MET A 32 5.12 -7.63 -16.98
C MET A 32 6.52 -8.00 -16.50
N PRO A 33 7.58 -7.75 -17.29
CA PRO A 33 8.93 -8.00 -16.82
C PRO A 33 9.09 -7.17 -15.56
N GLY A 34 9.05 -7.84 -14.42
CA GLY A 34 9.25 -7.22 -13.12
C GLY A 34 10.65 -6.67 -13.16
N LYS A 35 10.78 -5.38 -13.48
CA LYS A 35 12.01 -4.63 -13.23
C LYS A 35 12.18 -4.68 -11.72
N GLY A 36 12.82 -5.74 -11.25
CA GLY A 36 13.27 -5.84 -9.87
C GLY A 36 14.10 -4.60 -9.55
N VAL A 37 14.18 -4.29 -8.27
CA VAL A 37 15.00 -3.18 -7.78
C VAL A 37 16.42 -3.36 -8.28
N GLY A 38 16.98 -2.31 -8.89
CA GLY A 38 18.35 -2.35 -9.38
C GLY A 38 19.35 -2.47 -8.24
N PRO A 39 20.58 -2.97 -8.48
CA PRO A 39 21.60 -3.13 -7.42
C PRO A 39 21.91 -1.83 -6.65
N GLU A 40 21.87 -0.69 -7.32
CA GLU A 40 22.08 0.63 -6.70
C GLU A 40 20.96 1.00 -5.73
N GLU A 41 19.71 0.75 -6.12
CA GLU A 41 18.54 1.04 -5.30
C GLU A 41 18.47 0.10 -4.09
N GLU A 42 18.85 -1.17 -4.26
CA GLU A 42 19.02 -2.13 -3.16
C GLU A 42 20.06 -1.62 -2.15
N ALA A 43 21.24 -1.21 -2.63
CA ALA A 43 22.29 -0.67 -1.79
C ALA A 43 21.83 0.58 -1.02
N ASN A 44 21.09 1.48 -1.67
CA ASN A 44 20.52 2.67 -1.05
C ASN A 44 19.50 2.34 0.05
N VAL A 45 18.63 1.35 -0.19
CA VAL A 45 17.67 0.88 0.83
C VAL A 45 18.41 0.30 2.03
N LEU A 46 19.40 -0.57 1.81
CA LEU A 46 20.16 -1.18 2.89
C LEU A 46 20.97 -0.15 3.68
N ALA A 47 21.62 0.80 3.02
CA ALA A 47 22.35 1.88 3.69
C ALA A 47 21.41 2.71 4.58
N PHE A 48 20.26 3.12 4.05
CA PHE A 48 19.24 3.86 4.80
C PHE A 48 18.73 3.07 6.02
N LEU A 49 18.46 1.77 5.85
CA LEU A 49 18.03 0.93 6.97
C LEU A 49 19.14 0.73 8.00
N ARG A 50 20.40 0.58 7.63
CA ARG A 50 21.49 0.42 8.62
C ARG A 50 21.62 1.64 9.53
N GLU A 51 21.40 2.83 8.98
CA GLU A 51 21.44 4.08 9.73
C GLU A 51 20.21 4.27 10.62
N ASN A 52 19.00 4.00 10.10
CA ASN A 52 17.76 4.39 10.77
C ASN A 52 17.01 3.22 11.45
N ALA A 53 17.29 1.99 11.04
CA ALA A 53 16.55 0.78 11.41
C ALA A 53 17.46 -0.47 11.35
N PRO A 54 18.57 -0.52 12.11
CA PRO A 54 19.61 -1.55 11.95
C PRO A 54 19.10 -2.98 12.15
N GLU A 55 18.13 -3.19 13.06
CA GLU A 55 17.46 -4.48 13.24
C GLU A 55 16.77 -4.94 11.94
N MET A 56 16.11 -4.02 11.22
CA MET A 56 15.45 -4.33 9.95
C MET A 56 16.46 -4.59 8.84
N ALA A 57 17.56 -3.82 8.79
CA ALA A 57 18.65 -4.09 7.86
C ALA A 57 19.19 -5.51 8.04
N HIS A 58 19.45 -5.92 9.28
CA HIS A 58 19.93 -7.26 9.60
C HIS A 58 18.94 -8.35 9.17
N HIS A 59 17.64 -8.19 9.47
CA HIS A 59 16.62 -9.13 9.01
C HIS A 59 16.52 -9.22 7.49
N LEU A 60 16.65 -8.08 6.80
CA LEU A 60 16.57 -8.01 5.35
C LEU A 60 17.81 -8.67 4.71
N GLU A 61 18.99 -8.48 5.27
CA GLU A 61 20.22 -9.18 4.85
C GLU A 61 20.12 -10.69 5.06
N GLY A 62 19.56 -11.16 6.19
CA GLY A 62 19.27 -12.58 6.40
C GLY A 62 18.30 -13.12 5.35
N ALA A 63 17.21 -12.39 5.08
CA ALA A 63 16.25 -12.75 4.04
C ALA A 63 16.89 -12.84 2.65
N LYS A 64 17.91 -12.03 2.33
CA LYS A 64 18.63 -12.13 1.05
C LYS A 64 19.23 -13.52 0.82
N ARG A 65 19.73 -14.16 1.87
CA ARG A 65 20.30 -15.52 1.81
C ARG A 65 19.22 -16.60 1.87
N ASP A 66 18.29 -16.44 2.80
CA ASP A 66 17.36 -17.51 3.18
C ASP A 66 16.08 -17.52 2.31
N ASN A 67 15.66 -16.35 1.81
CA ASN A 67 14.50 -16.18 0.91
C ASN A 67 14.68 -14.96 -0.03
N PRO A 68 15.40 -15.12 -1.16
CA PRO A 68 15.72 -14.02 -2.09
C PRO A 68 14.51 -13.37 -2.77
N GLU A 69 13.36 -14.05 -2.83
CA GLU A 69 12.14 -13.50 -3.40
C GLU A 69 11.49 -12.50 -2.43
N GLU A 70 11.32 -12.90 -1.16
CA GLU A 70 10.81 -12.02 -0.11
C GLU A 70 11.74 -10.82 0.10
N PHE A 71 13.06 -11.03 0.01
CA PHE A 71 14.02 -9.92 0.00
C PHE A 71 13.74 -8.92 -1.12
N ARG A 72 13.66 -9.38 -2.37
CA ARG A 72 13.40 -8.51 -3.54
C ARG A 72 12.08 -7.76 -3.40
N LYS A 73 11.03 -8.44 -2.93
CA LYS A 73 9.73 -7.82 -2.68
C LYS A 73 9.83 -6.71 -1.62
N ARG A 74 10.42 -6.99 -0.47
CA ARG A 74 10.58 -6.00 0.61
C ARG A 74 11.45 -4.83 0.20
N VAL A 75 12.57 -5.09 -0.48
CA VAL A 75 13.42 -4.02 -1.02
C VAL A 75 12.63 -3.16 -2.00
N SER A 76 11.78 -3.75 -2.85
CA SER A 76 10.92 -2.98 -3.77
C SER A 76 9.91 -2.08 -3.05
N GLU A 77 9.26 -2.59 -2.01
CA GLU A 77 8.33 -1.82 -1.18
C GLU A 77 9.05 -0.66 -0.47
N LEU A 78 10.24 -0.93 0.09
CA LEU A 78 11.06 0.06 0.77
C LEU A 78 11.68 1.07 -0.19
N ALA A 79 12.06 0.67 -1.41
CA ALA A 79 12.73 1.54 -2.37
C ALA A 79 11.88 2.74 -2.77
N MET A 80 10.55 2.58 -2.85
CA MET A 80 9.64 3.70 -3.10
C MET A 80 9.59 4.68 -1.92
N MET A 81 9.60 4.18 -0.69
CA MET A 81 9.66 5.03 0.51
C MET A 81 11.00 5.74 0.62
N VAL A 82 12.09 5.01 0.41
CA VAL A 82 13.45 5.56 0.44
C VAL A 82 13.68 6.53 -0.71
N ARG A 83 12.96 6.52 -1.83
CA ARG A 83 13.17 7.56 -2.86
C ARG A 83 12.51 8.90 -2.55
N THR A 84 11.49 8.92 -1.71
CA THR A 84 10.67 10.12 -1.49
C THR A 84 11.01 10.74 -0.14
N PRO A 85 11.62 11.94 -0.08
CA PRO A 85 12.06 12.56 1.18
C PRO A 85 10.97 12.60 2.27
N ASP A 86 9.77 13.08 1.93
CA ASP A 86 8.65 13.15 2.87
C ASP A 86 8.25 11.77 3.44
N MET A 87 8.38 10.70 2.64
CA MET A 87 8.08 9.34 3.09
C MET A 87 9.18 8.78 3.99
N ARG A 88 10.45 9.15 3.76
CA ARG A 88 11.58 8.73 4.61
C ARG A 88 11.36 9.18 6.04
N GLU A 89 11.06 10.46 6.24
CA GLU A 89 10.90 11.04 7.57
C GLU A 89 9.75 10.36 8.32
N VAL A 90 8.59 10.25 7.66
CA VAL A 90 7.42 9.56 8.21
C VAL A 90 7.73 8.10 8.53
N PHE A 91 8.50 7.41 7.67
CA PHE A 91 8.91 6.04 7.90
C PHE A 91 9.79 5.90 9.14
N VAL A 92 10.84 6.72 9.28
CA VAL A 92 11.75 6.66 10.44
C VAL A 92 11.00 6.91 11.73
N LYS A 93 10.14 7.93 11.77
CA LYS A 93 9.30 8.23 12.94
C LYS A 93 8.39 7.07 13.31
N ASN A 94 7.67 6.51 12.34
CA ASN A 94 6.78 5.37 12.59
C ASN A 94 7.54 4.13 13.06
N PHE A 95 8.66 3.80 12.40
CA PHE A 95 9.45 2.63 12.75
C PHE A 95 10.04 2.75 14.17
N SER A 96 10.61 3.91 14.50
CA SER A 96 11.13 4.19 15.83
C SER A 96 10.03 4.09 16.90
N ALA A 97 8.85 4.66 16.66
CA ALA A 97 7.73 4.59 17.60
C ALA A 97 7.23 3.14 17.80
N ASP A 98 7.10 2.37 16.71
CA ASP A 98 6.74 0.95 16.77
C ASP A 98 7.74 0.13 17.61
N GLN A 99 9.04 0.40 17.44
CA GLN A 99 10.09 -0.26 18.21
C GLN A 99 10.04 0.09 19.70
N LYS A 100 9.80 1.37 20.04
CA LYS A 100 9.61 1.80 21.43
C LYS A 100 8.42 1.09 22.06
N VAL A 101 7.28 1.03 21.37
CA VAL A 101 6.08 0.33 21.85
C VAL A 101 6.36 -1.15 22.10
N ARG A 102 7.04 -1.84 21.16
CA ARG A 102 7.41 -3.25 21.33
C ARG A 102 8.29 -3.48 22.55
N LYS A 103 9.37 -2.68 22.70
CA LYS A 103 10.30 -2.78 23.84
C LYS A 103 9.60 -2.51 25.17
N ALA A 104 8.77 -1.45 25.24
CA ALA A 104 8.01 -1.12 26.45
C ALA A 104 7.00 -2.23 26.80
N MET A 105 6.29 -2.78 25.81
CA MET A 105 5.34 -3.86 26.01
C MET A 105 6.00 -5.14 26.55
N GLU A 106 7.18 -5.51 26.03
CA GLU A 106 7.95 -6.64 26.54
C GLU A 106 8.41 -6.41 27.98
N GLY A 107 8.85 -5.19 28.30
CA GLY A 107 9.20 -4.81 29.67
C GLY A 107 8.02 -4.94 30.63
N VAL A 108 6.86 -4.36 30.29
CA VAL A 108 5.63 -4.43 31.13
C VAL A 108 5.18 -5.87 31.38
N ARG A 109 5.34 -6.76 30.38
CA ARG A 109 4.97 -8.18 30.53
C ARG A 109 5.84 -8.94 31.52
N ARG A 110 7.11 -8.53 31.69
CA ARG A 110 8.08 -9.20 32.56
C ARG A 110 8.17 -8.57 33.95
N ALA A 111 7.75 -7.31 34.10
CA ALA A 111 7.85 -6.57 35.35
C ALA A 111 6.67 -6.80 36.30
N GLU A 112 6.91 -6.54 37.59
CA GLU A 112 5.92 -6.63 38.67
C GLU A 112 5.97 -5.37 39.56
N GLY A 113 4.93 -5.19 40.39
CA GLY A 113 4.86 -4.10 41.37
C GLY A 113 5.08 -2.70 40.78
N THR A 114 5.91 -1.90 41.47
CA THR A 114 6.18 -0.49 41.12
C THR A 114 6.94 -0.33 39.81
N GLU A 115 7.76 -1.31 39.40
CA GLU A 115 8.44 -1.28 38.11
C GLU A 115 7.45 -1.43 36.96
N LYS A 116 6.45 -2.30 37.12
CA LYS A 116 5.38 -2.48 36.13
C LYS A 116 4.58 -1.19 35.94
N GLU A 117 4.28 -0.47 37.02
CA GLU A 117 3.59 0.83 36.94
C GLU A 117 4.43 1.87 36.18
N ARG A 118 5.74 1.94 36.45
CA ARG A 118 6.65 2.83 35.72
C ARG A 118 6.70 2.50 34.23
N LEU A 119 6.92 1.22 33.88
CA LEU A 119 6.96 0.77 32.48
C LEU A 119 5.62 0.93 31.77
N SER A 120 4.50 0.88 32.50
CA SER A 120 3.17 1.12 31.93
C SER A 120 3.01 2.57 31.49
N LYS A 121 3.56 3.54 32.25
CA LYS A 121 3.61 4.95 31.84
C LYS A 121 4.52 5.17 30.64
N ASP A 122 5.67 4.49 30.60
CA ASP A 122 6.58 4.53 29.45
C ASP A 122 5.89 3.97 28.18
N LEU A 123 5.10 2.90 28.32
CA LEU A 123 4.31 2.32 27.25
C LEU A 123 3.20 3.27 26.78
N GLU A 124 2.50 3.93 27.69
CA GLU A 124 1.48 4.95 27.35
C GLU A 124 2.08 6.10 26.53
N ALA A 125 3.24 6.62 26.96
CA ALA A 125 3.96 7.66 26.21
C ALA A 125 4.38 7.16 24.82
N ALA A 126 4.91 5.94 24.71
CA ALA A 126 5.29 5.35 23.43
C ALA A 126 4.09 5.13 22.49
N LEU A 127 2.91 4.77 23.03
CA LEU A 127 1.68 4.67 22.26
C LEU A 127 1.21 6.04 21.75
N GLY A 128 1.37 7.09 22.55
CA GLY A 128 1.14 8.48 22.12
C GLY A 128 2.04 8.86 20.94
N GLU A 129 3.35 8.62 21.03
CA GLU A 129 4.27 8.86 19.91
C GLU A 129 3.90 8.05 18.65
N GLN A 130 3.48 6.80 18.82
CA GLN A 130 3.05 5.94 17.71
C GLN A 130 1.78 6.47 17.05
N PHE A 131 0.83 6.98 17.82
CA PHE A 131 -0.38 7.60 17.30
C PHE A 131 -0.05 8.81 16.43
N GLU A 132 0.77 9.73 16.94
CA GLU A 132 1.20 10.93 16.20
C GLU A 132 1.95 10.57 14.91
N ALA A 133 2.83 9.57 14.95
CA ALA A 133 3.54 9.11 13.76
C ALA A 133 2.60 8.52 12.69
N LYS A 134 1.56 7.80 13.12
CA LYS A 134 0.52 7.26 12.22
C LYS A 134 -0.36 8.37 11.65
N LEU A 135 -0.72 9.36 12.46
CA LEU A 135 -1.48 10.52 12.03
C LEU A 135 -0.71 11.31 10.96
N ALA A 136 0.57 11.62 11.21
CA ALA A 136 1.42 12.30 10.24
C ALA A 136 1.53 11.54 8.90
N LYS A 137 1.56 10.20 8.93
CA LYS A 137 1.51 9.36 7.73
C LYS A 137 0.20 9.53 6.95
N GLN A 138 -0.93 9.53 7.65
CA GLN A 138 -2.24 9.72 7.05
C GLN A 138 -2.40 11.12 6.45
N GLU A 139 -1.92 12.16 7.15
CA GLU A 139 -1.92 13.53 6.66
C GLU A 139 -1.09 13.67 5.37
N LEU A 140 0.10 13.07 5.32
CA LEU A 140 0.92 13.05 4.11
C LEU A 140 0.20 12.33 2.94
N GLN A 141 -0.52 11.25 3.23
CA GLN A 141 -1.31 10.54 2.23
C GLN A 141 -2.46 11.40 1.69
N VAL A 142 -3.19 12.10 2.58
CA VAL A 142 -4.26 13.03 2.20
C VAL A 142 -3.71 14.17 1.34
N LYS A 143 -2.56 14.73 1.70
CA LYS A 143 -1.88 15.76 0.90
C LYS A 143 -1.58 15.27 -0.51
N LYS A 144 -0.93 14.11 -0.67
CA LYS A 144 -0.61 13.52 -1.98
C LYS A 144 -1.85 13.24 -2.83
N MET A 145 -2.90 12.67 -2.23
CA MET A 145 -4.16 12.43 -2.94
C MET A 145 -4.80 13.73 -3.42
N THR A 146 -4.72 14.79 -2.61
CA THR A 146 -5.24 16.12 -2.98
C THR A 146 -4.48 16.70 -4.18
N GLU A 147 -3.16 16.59 -4.19
CA GLU A 147 -2.33 17.01 -5.32
C GLU A 147 -2.63 16.22 -6.61
N GLU A 148 -2.80 14.90 -6.51
CA GLU A 148 -3.15 14.03 -7.63
C GLU A 148 -4.55 14.35 -8.18
N LEU A 149 -5.52 14.59 -7.30
CA LEU A 149 -6.86 15.05 -7.68
C LEU A 149 -6.80 16.39 -8.42
N GLY A 150 -5.96 17.32 -7.96
CA GLY A 150 -5.69 18.58 -8.66
C GLY A 150 -5.18 18.35 -10.08
N LYS A 151 -4.12 17.55 -10.24
CA LYS A 151 -3.55 17.19 -11.55
C LYS A 151 -4.57 16.51 -12.47
N LEU A 152 -5.42 15.63 -11.93
CA LEU A 152 -6.47 14.96 -12.70
C LEU A 152 -7.52 15.96 -13.19
N LYS A 153 -7.98 16.87 -12.32
CA LYS A 153 -8.91 17.95 -12.71
C LYS A 153 -8.33 18.81 -13.83
N THR A 154 -7.06 19.23 -13.73
CA THR A 154 -6.38 19.99 -14.79
C THR A 154 -6.36 19.24 -16.12
N ARG A 155 -6.04 17.93 -16.12
CA ARG A 155 -6.06 17.10 -17.33
C ARG A 155 -7.45 16.99 -17.95
N ILE A 156 -8.50 16.90 -17.12
CA ILE A 156 -9.89 16.89 -17.58
C ILE A 156 -10.23 18.20 -18.28
N GLU A 157 -9.90 19.35 -17.68
CA GLU A 157 -10.16 20.67 -18.30
C GLU A 157 -9.37 20.85 -19.61
N GLN A 158 -8.11 20.44 -19.64
CA GLN A 158 -7.31 20.45 -20.88
C GLN A 158 -7.95 19.60 -21.99
N ARG A 159 -8.48 18.41 -21.65
CA ARG A 159 -9.21 17.57 -22.60
C ARG A 159 -10.53 18.20 -23.04
N ARG A 160 -11.27 18.86 -22.13
CA ARG A 160 -12.51 19.57 -22.45
C ARG A 160 -12.25 20.72 -23.42
N ALA A 161 -11.21 21.52 -23.17
CA ALA A 161 -10.80 22.60 -24.05
C ALA A 161 -10.41 22.10 -25.45
N LYS A 162 -9.75 20.93 -25.54
CA LYS A 162 -9.37 20.28 -26.81
C LYS A 162 -10.47 19.40 -27.42
N LYS A 163 -11.70 19.41 -26.89
CA LYS A 163 -12.76 18.49 -27.33
C LYS A 163 -13.00 18.57 -28.83
N ALA A 164 -13.17 19.78 -29.39
CA ALA A 164 -13.47 19.94 -30.80
C ALA A 164 -12.34 19.42 -31.71
N GLU A 165 -11.08 19.71 -31.36
CA GLU A 165 -9.90 19.20 -32.05
C GLU A 165 -9.83 17.67 -32.01
N LEU A 166 -10.00 17.07 -30.84
CA LEU A 166 -9.99 15.61 -30.66
C LEU A 166 -11.11 14.93 -31.45
N VAL A 167 -12.31 15.52 -31.47
CA VAL A 167 -13.45 15.02 -32.26
C VAL A 167 -13.14 15.11 -33.75
N LYS A 168 -12.62 16.25 -34.23
CA LYS A 168 -12.25 16.44 -35.64
C LYS A 168 -11.17 15.46 -36.06
N ARG A 169 -10.12 15.28 -35.25
CA ARG A 169 -9.04 14.31 -35.50
C ARG A 169 -9.59 12.90 -35.59
N ARG A 170 -10.44 12.49 -34.63
CA ARG A 170 -11.05 11.16 -34.65
C ARG A 170 -11.97 10.95 -35.84
N LEU A 171 -12.70 11.99 -36.25
CA LEU A 171 -13.54 11.94 -37.45
C LEU A 171 -12.69 11.72 -38.70
N ALA A 172 -11.60 12.50 -38.88
CA ALA A 172 -10.67 12.34 -40.00
C ALA A 172 -10.00 10.95 -40.04
N GLU A 173 -9.61 10.41 -38.88
CA GLU A 173 -9.11 9.03 -38.75
C GLU A 173 -10.14 8.00 -39.24
N MET A 174 -11.44 8.24 -39.03
CA MET A 174 -12.53 7.32 -39.40
C MET A 174 -13.02 7.50 -40.84
N THR A 175 -12.88 8.69 -41.42
CA THR A 175 -13.26 8.98 -42.82
C THR A 175 -12.12 8.72 -43.81
N GLY A 176 -10.92 8.42 -43.33
CA GLY A 176 -9.73 8.25 -44.19
C GLY A 176 -9.15 9.57 -44.69
N GLU A 177 -9.60 10.70 -44.13
CA GLU A 177 -9.12 12.06 -44.47
C GLU A 177 -7.95 12.51 -43.57
N GLY A 178 -7.51 11.67 -42.63
CA GLY A 178 -6.34 11.93 -41.80
C GLY A 178 -5.03 11.69 -42.56
N GLU A 179 -4.02 12.54 -42.31
CA GLU A 179 -2.65 12.31 -42.78
C GLU A 179 -2.14 10.93 -42.32
N GLY A 180 -1.98 10.02 -43.27
CA GLY A 180 -1.15 8.82 -43.16
C GLY A 180 -1.73 7.64 -42.38
N TRP A 181 -2.55 6.82 -43.05
CA TRP A 181 -2.42 5.36 -42.92
C TRP A 181 -1.43 4.88 -43.99
N ASP A 182 -0.17 5.30 -43.89
CA ASP A 182 0.92 4.60 -44.59
C ASP A 182 1.34 3.44 -43.69
N TRP A 183 0.91 2.23 -44.04
CA TRP A 183 1.46 0.98 -43.54
C TRP A 183 2.62 0.51 -44.42
#